data_AF-A0A565AZH5-F1
#
_entry.id   AF-A0A565AZH5-F1
#
_cell.length_a   1.000
_cell.length_b   1.000
_cell.length_c   1.000
_cell.angle_alpha   90.00
_cell.angle_beta   90.00
_cell.angle_gamma   90.00
#
_symmetry.space_group_name_H-M   'P 1'
#
loop_
_entity.id
_entity.type
_entity.pdbx_description
1 polymer ?
#
loop_
_entity_poly.entity_id
_entity_poly.type
_entity_poly.pdbx_seq_one_letter_code
_entity_poly.pdbx_strand_id
1 'polypeptide(L)' 'MSQAGATVVEDGGGVGGVKFSVGSAYAVTLTTGIEFKGIVLAYDSNIVMFHILSLLLRSS' A
#
# COMPACT_ATOMS: atom_id res chain seq x y z
N MET A 1 20.61 -8.55 -5.22
CA MET A 1 21.02 -7.22 -4.71
C MET A 1 19.76 -6.43 -4.44
N SER A 2 19.67 -5.79 -3.27
CA SER A 2 18.44 -5.33 -2.60
C SER A 2 17.58 -4.38 -3.43
N GLN A 3 16.29 -4.71 -3.60
CA GLN A 3 15.30 -3.70 -3.98
C GLN A 3 14.94 -2.92 -2.72
N ALA A 4 15.43 -1.68 -2.68
CA ALA A 4 15.21 -0.72 -1.61
C ALA A 4 13.72 -0.63 -1.26
N GLY A 5 13.43 -0.59 0.04
CA GLY A 5 12.10 -0.26 0.53
C GLY A 5 11.67 1.08 -0.03
N ALA A 6 10.62 1.07 -0.85
CA ALA A 6 10.00 2.28 -1.33
C ALA A 6 9.20 2.89 -0.15
N THR A 7 9.76 3.94 0.44
CA THR A 7 9.01 4.88 1.28
C THR A 7 8.13 5.71 0.37
N VAL A 8 6.82 5.49 0.42
CA VAL A 8 5.85 6.47 -0.13
C VAL A 8 5.77 7.59 0.89
N VAL A 9 6.54 8.65 0.65
CA VAL A 9 6.38 9.92 1.36
C VAL A 9 5.18 10.61 0.71
N GLU A 10 4.15 10.89 1.50
CA GLU A 10 3.08 11.78 1.07
C GLU A 10 3.69 13.18 0.83
N ASP A 11 3.80 13.57 -0.44
CA ASP A 11 4.04 14.98 -0.76
C ASP A 11 2.69 15.69 -0.69
N GLY A 12 2.63 16.67 0.21
CA GLY A 12 1.44 17.43 0.48
C GLY A 12 0.98 18.19 -0.76
N GLY A 13 -0.31 18.07 -1.06
CA GLY A 13 -1.00 19.01 -1.95
C GLY A 13 -1.12 18.56 -3.39
N GLY A 14 -2.24 17.89 -3.69
CA GLY A 14 -2.71 17.76 -5.07
C GLY A 14 -3.32 16.39 -5.34
N VAL A 15 -4.48 16.40 -5.99
CA VAL A 15 -5.18 15.23 -6.51
C VAL A 15 -4.33 14.57 -7.61
N GLY A 16 -3.27 13.87 -7.19
CA GLY A 16 -2.34 13.12 -8.03
C GLY A 16 -2.21 11.73 -7.43
N GLY A 17 -3.19 10.88 -7.72
CA GLY A 17 -3.35 9.56 -7.11
C GLY A 17 -2.05 8.77 -7.12
N VAL A 18 -1.72 8.18 -5.96
CA VAL A 18 -0.59 7.28 -5.78
C VAL A 18 -0.63 6.23 -6.89
N LYS A 19 0.34 6.28 -7.82
CA LYS A 19 0.42 5.31 -8.91
C LYS A 19 1.05 4.04 -8.35
N PHE A 20 0.24 3.00 -8.20
CA PHE A 20 0.71 1.71 -7.72
C PHE A 20 1.58 1.00 -8.78
N SER A 21 2.50 0.17 -8.32
CA SER A 21 3.30 -0.72 -9.18
C SER A 21 2.88 -2.16 -8.95
N VAL A 22 2.33 -2.81 -9.98
CA VAL A 22 1.99 -4.25 -9.93
C VAL A 22 3.24 -5.06 -9.59
N GLY A 23 3.11 -6.02 -8.67
CA GLY A 23 4.22 -6.83 -8.15
C GLY A 23 5.04 -6.17 -7.03
N SER A 24 4.81 -4.87 -6.74
CA SER A 24 5.48 -4.19 -5.63
C SER A 24 4.72 -4.36 -4.31
N ALA A 25 5.47 -4.48 -3.21
CA ALA A 25 4.92 -4.59 -1.88
C ALA A 25 4.78 -3.22 -1.20
N TYR A 26 3.65 -2.98 -0.56
CA TYR A 26 3.33 -1.75 0.17
C TYR A 26 2.87 -2.08 1.59
N ALA A 27 3.16 -1.18 2.53
CA ALA A 27 2.48 -1.11 3.82
C ALA A 27 1.24 -0.24 3.64
N VAL A 28 0.08 -0.76 4.00
CA VAL A 28 -1.22 -0.12 3.80
C VAL A 28 -1.91 0.02 5.14
N THR A 29 -2.34 1.24 5.45
CA THR A 29 -3.18 1.53 6.61
C THR A 29 -4.59 1.84 6.11
N LEU A 30 -5.54 0.99 6.47
CA LEU A 30 -6.96 1.24 6.18
C LEU A 30 -7.51 2.32 7.09
N THR A 31 -8.57 3.00 6.66
CA THR A 31 -9.27 4.01 7.47
C THR A 31 -9.85 3.46 8.77
N THR A 32 -10.03 2.14 8.85
CA THR A 32 -10.45 1.41 10.06
C THR A 32 -9.33 1.25 11.09
N GLY A 33 -8.09 1.64 10.76
CA GLY A 33 -6.90 1.45 11.60
C GLY A 33 -6.23 0.08 11.46
N ILE A 34 -6.72 -0.76 10.56
CA ILE A 34 -6.07 -2.03 10.21
C ILE A 34 -4.85 -1.75 9.35
N GLU A 35 -3.72 -2.36 9.71
CA GLU A 35 -2.47 -2.25 8.95
C GLU A 35 -2.14 -3.60 8.33
N PHE A 36 -1.75 -3.61 7.06
CA PHE A 36 -1.26 -4.83 6.41
C PHE A 36 -0.11 -4.53 5.45
N LYS A 37 0.70 -5.55 5.17
CA LYS A 37 1.68 -5.53 4.07
C LYS A 37 1.15 -6.38 2.93
N GLY A 38 1.11 -5.84 1.72
CA GLY A 38 0.57 -6.56 0.57
C GLY A 38 1.25 -6.23 -0.75
N ILE A 39 1.19 -7.17 -1.70
CA ILE A 39 1.69 -7.01 -3.07
C ILE A 39 0.54 -6.57 -3.97
N VAL A 40 0.73 -5.54 -4.79
CA VAL A 40 -0.28 -5.10 -5.77
C VAL A 40 -0.41 -6.15 -6.86
N LEU A 41 -1.63 -6.66 -7.05
CA LEU A 41 -1.96 -7.58 -8.14
C LEU A 41 -2.49 -6.83 -9.37
N ALA A 42 -3.33 -5.83 -9.15
CA ALA A 42 -3.94 -4.98 -10.18
C ALA A 42 -4.44 -3.68 -9.53
N TYR A 43 -4.59 -2.62 -10.34
CA TYR A 43 -5.24 -1.39 -9.91
C TYR A 43 -5.86 -0.63 -11.10
N ASP A 44 -6.90 0.14 -10.81
CA ASP A 44 -7.46 1.16 -11.69
C ASP A 44 -7.66 2.49 -10.93
N SER A 45 -8.44 3.41 -11.48
CA SER A 45 -8.69 4.72 -10.85
C SER A 45 -9.48 4.66 -9.53
N ASN A 46 -10.15 3.55 -9.22
CA ASN A 46 -11.06 3.41 -8.09
C ASN A 46 -10.67 2.26 -7.14
N ILE A 47 -10.00 1.22 -7.66
CA ILE A 47 -9.74 -0.03 -6.94
C ILE A 47 -8.27 -0.41 -7.03
N VAL A 48 -7.74 -0.93 -5.93
CA VAL A 48 -6.42 -1.56 -5.86
C VAL A 48 -6.58 -2.93 -5.22
N MET A 49 -6.09 -3.97 -5.88
CA MET A 49 -6.12 -5.33 -5.37
C MET A 49 -4.77 -5.73 -4.80
N PHE A 50 -4.78 -6.28 -3.58
CA PHE A 50 -3.57 -6.73 -2.89
C PHE A 50 -3.61 -8.23 -2.60
N HIS A 51 -2.47 -8.89 -2.75
CA HIS A 51 -2.18 -10.16 -2.09
C HIS A 51 -1.58 -9.85 -0.71
N ILE A 52 -2.31 -10.19 0.36
CA ILE A 52 -1.91 -9.88 1.74
C ILE A 52 -0.81 -10.83 2.19
N LEU A 53 0.34 -10.27 2.62
CA LEU A 53 1.46 -11.01 3.17
C LEU A 53 1.40 -11.11 4.70
N SER A 54 1.00 -10.02 5.36
CA SER A 54 0.87 -9.98 6.82
C SER A 54 -0.16 -8.96 7.24
N LEU A 55 -0.88 -9.26 8.33
CA LEU A 55 -1.89 -8.40 8.94
C LEU A 55 -1.45 -8.04 10.36
N LEU A 56 -1.53 -6.76 10.72
CA LEU A 56 -1.33 -6.29 12.08
C LEU A 56 -2.69 -5.87 12.66
N LEU A 57 -3.18 -6.67 13.59
CA LEU A 57 -4.34 -6.32 14.40
C LEU A 57 -3.83 -5.64 15.66
N ARG A 58 -4.17 -4.35 15.83
CA ARG A 58 -3.90 -3.66 17.10
C ARG A 58 -4.86 -4.23 18.15
N SER A 59 -4.33 -4.98 19.12
CA SER A 59 -5.08 -5.38 20.31
C SER A 59 -5.27 -4.17 21.22
N SER A 60 -6.52 -3.86 21.58
CA SER A 60 -6.88 -2.86 22.61
C SER A 60 -6.47 -3.30 24.01
#